data_AF-B2BR00-F1
#
_entry.id   AF-B2BR00-F1
#
_cell.length_a   1.000
_cell.length_b   1.000
_cell.length_c   1.000
_cell.angle_alpha   90.00
_cell.angle_beta   90.00
_cell.angle_gamma   90.00
#
_symmetry.space_group_name_H-M   'P 1'
#
loop_
_entity.id
_entity.type
_entity.pdbx_description
1 polymer ?
#
loop_
_entity_poly.entity_id
_entity_poly.type
_entity_poly.pdbx_seq_one_letter_code
_entity_poly.pdbx_strand_id
1 'polypeptide(L)'
;DSIAGYLNHLISLGVAGFRVDAAKHMWPGDLRAVFGRLHDLNSAYFPSGTKPFIFQEVIDMGHEAISAAEYTGIARVTKFIYGIKLADVFR
;
A
#
# COMPACT_ATOMS: atom_id res chain seq x y z
N ASP A 1 6.57 -15.33 -14.46
CA ASP A 1 5.90 -14.87 -13.24
C ASP A 1 5.91 -13.35 -13.12
N SER A 2 4.82 -12.76 -12.65
CA SER A 2 4.67 -11.31 -12.48
C SER A 2 4.36 -11.00 -11.01
N ILE A 3 4.69 -9.78 -10.54
CA ILE A 3 4.43 -9.34 -9.16
C ILE A 3 2.97 -9.61 -8.76
N ALA A 4 2.01 -9.29 -9.63
CA ALA A 4 0.59 -9.56 -9.38
C ALA A 4 0.28 -11.05 -9.17
N GLY A 5 0.97 -11.95 -9.89
CA GLY A 5 0.81 -13.40 -9.71
C GLY A 5 1.31 -13.88 -8.34
N TYR A 6 2.46 -13.36 -7.90
CA TYR A 6 2.97 -13.64 -6.55
C TYR A 6 2.01 -13.14 -5.45
N LEU A 7 1.51 -11.90 -5.59
CA LEU A 7 0.57 -11.34 -4.63
C LEU A 7 -0.76 -12.11 -4.62
N ASN A 8 -1.28 -12.50 -5.79
CA ASN A 8 -2.49 -13.32 -5.88
C ASN A 8 -2.32 -14.70 -5.26
N HIS A 9 -1.13 -15.28 -5.36
CA HIS A 9 -0.82 -16.52 -4.65
C HIS A 9 -0.90 -16.32 -3.13
N LEU A 10 -0.32 -15.24 -2.58
CA LEU A 10 -0.44 -14.93 -1.15
C LEU A 10 -1.88 -14.66 -0.70
N ILE A 11 -2.67 -13.97 -1.52
CA ILE A 11 -4.12 -13.78 -1.27
C ILE A 11 -4.83 -15.13 -1.19
N SER A 12 -4.51 -16.07 -2.10
CA SER A 12 -5.12 -17.41 -2.08
C SER A 12 -4.79 -18.19 -0.81
N LEU A 13 -3.63 -17.95 -0.20
CA LEU A 13 -3.24 -18.53 1.08
C LEU A 13 -3.95 -17.90 2.29
N GLY A 14 -4.65 -16.77 2.12
CA GLY A 14 -5.43 -16.12 3.18
C GLY A 14 -4.85 -14.82 3.73
N VAL A 15 -3.81 -14.26 3.10
CA VAL A 15 -3.29 -12.93 3.48
C VAL A 15 -4.36 -11.85 3.23
N ALA A 16 -4.55 -10.96 4.21
CA ALA A 16 -5.58 -9.90 4.15
C ALA A 16 -5.14 -8.64 3.38
N GLY A 17 -3.85 -8.47 3.11
CA GLY A 17 -3.31 -7.23 2.58
C GLY A 17 -1.79 -7.17 2.53
N PHE A 18 -1.28 -6.03 2.06
CA PHE A 18 0.14 -5.83 1.78
C PHE A 18 0.64 -4.46 2.28
N ARG A 19 1.82 -4.49 2.90
CA ARG A 19 2.70 -3.33 3.04
C ARG A 19 3.60 -3.31 1.81
N VAL A 20 3.47 -2.28 0.98
CA VAL A 20 4.32 -2.11 -0.20
C VAL A 20 5.55 -1.30 0.22
N ASP A 21 6.70 -1.98 0.22
CA ASP A 21 8.01 -1.40 0.51
C ASP A 21 8.40 -0.36 -0.55
N ALA A 22 9.13 0.68 -0.14
CA ALA A 22 9.81 1.59 -1.05
C ALA A 22 8.90 2.17 -2.16
N ALA A 23 7.60 2.34 -1.88
CA ALA A 23 6.61 2.72 -2.88
C ALA A 23 6.92 4.10 -3.51
N LYS A 24 7.60 4.99 -2.79
CA LYS A 24 8.12 6.26 -3.31
C LYS A 24 9.03 6.13 -4.55
N HIS A 25 9.62 4.96 -4.76
CA HIS A 25 10.54 4.68 -5.87
C HIS A 25 9.86 4.01 -7.07
N MET A 26 8.54 3.82 -7.02
CA MET A 26 7.74 3.28 -8.12
C MET A 26 6.78 4.33 -8.64
N TRP A 27 6.57 4.35 -9.96
CA TRP A 27 5.56 5.26 -10.52
C TRP A 27 4.16 4.88 -9.99
N PRO A 28 3.34 5.87 -9.56
CA PRO A 28 1.97 5.61 -9.12
C PRO A 28 1.13 4.87 -10.18
N GLY A 29 1.39 5.12 -11.47
CA GLY A 29 0.76 4.41 -12.57
C GLY A 29 1.03 2.90 -12.56
N ASP A 30 2.28 2.50 -12.33
CA ASP A 30 2.69 1.09 -12.30
C ASP A 30 2.10 0.37 -11.08
N LEU A 31 2.09 1.02 -9.91
CA LEU A 31 1.45 0.48 -8.71
C LEU A 31 -0.05 0.28 -8.92
N ARG A 32 -0.74 1.26 -9.52
CA ARG A 32 -2.16 1.14 -9.88
C ARG A 32 -2.40 -0.03 -10.83
N ALA A 33 -1.54 -0.22 -11.82
CA ALA A 33 -1.64 -1.34 -12.77
C ALA A 33 -1.44 -2.70 -12.08
N VAL A 34 -0.53 -2.80 -11.11
CA VAL A 34 -0.34 -4.03 -10.30
C VAL A 34 -1.56 -4.29 -9.42
N PHE A 35 -2.02 -3.30 -8.66
CA PHE A 35 -3.13 -3.48 -7.72
C PHE A 35 -4.45 -3.77 -8.42
N GLY A 36 -4.67 -3.19 -9.60
CA GLY A 36 -5.85 -3.47 -10.44
C GLY A 36 -5.95 -4.92 -10.92
N ARG A 37 -4.86 -5.70 -10.83
CA ARG A 37 -4.81 -7.13 -11.20
C ARG A 37 -4.96 -8.07 -10.01
N LEU A 38 -5.14 -7.53 -8.80
CA LEU A 38 -5.26 -8.36 -7.60
C LEU A 38 -6.65 -8.97 -7.48
N HIS A 39 -6.67 -10.22 -7.04
CA HIS A 39 -7.90 -10.94 -6.71
C HIS A 39 -8.56 -10.35 -5.45
N ASP A 40 -9.84 -10.68 -5.27
CA ASP A 40 -10.49 -10.52 -3.98
C ASP A 40 -9.90 -11.52 -2.96
N LEU A 41 -10.04 -11.21 -1.68
CA LEU A 41 -9.58 -12.04 -0.58
C LEU A 41 -10.27 -13.39 -0.57
N ASN A 42 -9.55 -14.39 -0.02
CA ASN A 42 -10.04 -15.76 0.07
C ASN A 42 -11.36 -15.82 0.86
N SER A 43 -12.43 -16.27 0.19
CA SER A 43 -13.79 -16.31 0.72
C SER A 43 -14.01 -17.32 1.86
N ALA A 44 -13.03 -18.19 2.14
CA ALA A 44 -13.05 -19.05 3.32
C ALA A 44 -12.87 -18.27 4.62
N TYR A 45 -12.22 -17.09 4.56
CA TYR A 45 -11.89 -16.27 5.74
C TYR A 45 -12.51 -14.88 5.69
N PHE A 46 -12.82 -14.37 4.50
CA PHE A 46 -13.34 -13.01 4.28
C PHE A 46 -14.66 -13.04 3.50
N PRO A 47 -15.52 -12.01 3.64
CA PRO A 47 -16.69 -11.88 2.78
C PRO A 47 -16.33 -11.85 1.29
N SER A 48 -17.19 -12.42 0.45
CA SER A 48 -17.00 -12.39 -1.01
C SER A 48 -16.90 -10.95 -1.53
N GLY A 49 -15.97 -10.70 -2.45
CA GLY A 49 -15.71 -9.37 -3.01
C GLY A 49 -14.85 -8.45 -2.14
N THR A 50 -14.31 -8.93 -1.00
CA THR A 50 -13.42 -8.13 -0.16
C THR A 50 -12.09 -7.90 -0.87
N LYS A 51 -11.68 -6.64 -1.08
CA LYS A 51 -10.38 -6.31 -1.67
C LYS A 51 -9.26 -6.41 -0.62
N PRO A 52 -8.03 -6.80 -1.02
CA PRO A 52 -6.88 -6.77 -0.12
C PRO A 52 -6.59 -5.35 0.37
N PHE A 53 -6.27 -5.22 1.66
CA PHE A 53 -5.88 -3.94 2.23
C PHE A 53 -4.45 -3.59 1.81
N ILE A 54 -4.24 -2.43 1.19
CA ILE A 54 -2.91 -2.01 0.73
C ILE A 54 -2.53 -0.72 1.43
N PHE A 55 -1.30 -0.68 1.94
CA PHE A 55 -0.67 0.55 2.38
C PHE A 55 0.77 0.63 1.87
N GLN A 56 1.14 1.83 1.46
CA GLN A 56 2.36 2.13 0.72
C GLN A 56 3.32 2.90 1.62
N GLU A 57 4.57 2.46 1.65
CA GLU A 57 5.63 3.23 2.27
C GLU A 57 6.05 4.38 1.33
N VAL A 58 5.59 5.59 1.66
CA VAL A 58 6.06 6.82 1.02
C VAL A 58 6.56 7.73 2.12
N ILE A 59 7.88 7.88 2.21
CA ILE A 59 8.52 8.83 3.12
C ILE A 59 8.39 10.22 2.50
N ASP A 60 7.43 10.98 3.00
CA ASP A 60 7.19 12.38 2.66
C ASP A 60 7.27 13.22 3.94
N MET A 61 8.29 14.08 4.02
CA MET A 61 8.51 15.04 5.10
C MET A 61 8.31 16.50 4.66
N GLY A 62 7.76 16.74 3.45
CA GLY A 62 7.44 18.08 2.94
C GLY A 62 8.59 18.85 2.26
N HIS A 63 9.74 18.21 2.02
CA HIS A 63 10.92 18.85 1.41
C HIS A 63 11.43 18.13 0.15
N GLU A 64 10.67 17.17 -0.37
CA GLU A 64 11.01 16.41 -1.58
C GLU A 64 10.01 16.69 -2.71
N ALA A 65 10.41 16.39 -3.94
CA ALA A 65 9.55 16.56 -5.12
C ALA A 65 8.39 15.54 -5.18
N ILE A 66 8.56 14.38 -4.53
CA ILE A 66 7.56 13.32 -4.48
C ILE A 66 6.68 13.53 -3.25
N SER A 67 5.38 13.60 -3.45
CA SER A 67 4.41 13.75 -2.37
C SER A 67 3.62 12.47 -2.12
N ALA A 68 3.30 12.21 -0.86
CA ALA A 68 2.37 11.16 -0.46
C ALA A 68 1.00 11.29 -1.17
N ALA A 69 0.58 12.52 -1.52
CA ALA A 69 -0.69 12.78 -2.21
C ALA A 69 -0.79 12.10 -3.59
N GLU A 70 0.33 11.81 -4.24
CA GLU A 70 0.35 11.11 -5.53
C GLU A 70 -0.08 9.64 -5.41
N TYR A 71 0.01 9.08 -4.20
CA TYR A 71 -0.22 7.66 -3.90
C TYR A 71 -1.53 7.41 -3.14
N THR A 72 -2.12 8.42 -2.50
CA THR A 72 -3.35 8.28 -1.68
C THR A 72 -4.59 7.93 -2.52
N GLY A 73 -4.60 8.30 -3.80
CA GLY A 73 -5.67 7.91 -4.74
C GLY A 73 -5.62 6.45 -5.18
N ILE A 74 -4.58 5.71 -4.78
CA ILE A 74 -4.35 4.31 -5.17
C ILE A 74 -4.58 3.39 -3.98
N ALA A 75 -3.96 3.70 -2.84
CA ALA A 75 -4.09 2.95 -1.60
C ALA A 75 -3.71 3.85 -0.40
N ARG A 76 -3.75 3.31 0.82
CA ARG A 76 -3.28 4.08 1.98
C ARG A 76 -1.78 4.32 1.90
N VAL A 77 -1.30 5.34 2.62
CA VAL A 77 0.11 5.73 2.65
C VAL A 77 0.55 5.91 4.10
N THR A 78 1.76 5.49 4.43
CA THR A 78 2.39 5.73 5.73
C THR A 78 2.64 7.22 5.96
N LYS A 79 2.00 7.84 6.94
CA LYS A 79 2.27 9.23 7.33
C LYS A 79 3.41 9.32 8.35
N PHE A 80 4.64 9.43 7.88
CA PHE A 80 5.83 9.57 8.74
C PHE A 80 5.79 10.84 9.60
N ILE A 81 5.24 11.94 9.07
CA ILE A 81 5.09 13.21 9.81
C ILE A 81 4.28 13.06 11.10
N TYR A 82 3.37 12.07 11.18
CA TYR A 82 2.58 11.81 12.39
C TYR A 82 3.48 11.48 13.58
N GLY A 83 4.42 10.55 13.41
CA GLY A 83 5.32 10.13 14.48
C GLY A 83 6.27 11.26 14.90
N ILE A 84 6.80 12.01 13.94
CA ILE A 84 7.68 13.16 14.19
C ILE A 84 6.94 14.23 15.01
N LYS A 85 5.74 14.63 14.56
CA LYS A 85 4.95 15.65 15.26
C LYS A 85 4.48 15.21 16.64
N LEU A 86 4.17 13.92 16.82
CA LEU A 86 3.82 13.40 18.13
C LEU A 86 5.02 13.47 19.09
N ALA A 87 6.21 13.10 18.62
CA ALA A 87 7.44 13.19 19.41
C ALA A 87 7.76 14.64 19.81
N ASP A 88 7.56 15.61 18.92
CA ASP A 88 7.75 17.05 19.22
C ASP A 88 6.86 17.53 20.38
N VAL A 89 5.68 16.94 20.58
CA VAL A 89 4.75 17.33 21.66
C VAL A 89 5.18 16.81 23.03
N PHE A 90 5.86 15.66 23.08
CA PHE A 90 6.26 15.01 24.34
C PHE A 90 7.70 15.30 24.75
N ARG A 91 8.44 16.10 23.98
CA ARG A 91 9.86 16.41 24.21
C ARG A 91 10.06 17.68 25.02
#